data_AF-A0A0K1EF35-F1
#
_entry.id   AF-A0A0K1EF35-F1
#
_cell.length_a   1.000
_cell.length_b   1.000
_cell.length_c   1.000
_cell.angle_alpha   90.00
_cell.angle_beta   90.00
_cell.angle_gamma   90.00
#
_symmetry.space_group_name_H-M   'P 1'
#
loop_
_entity.id
_entity.type
_entity.pdbx_description
1 polymer ?
#
loop_
_entity_poly.entity_id
_entity_poly.type
_entity_poly.pdbx_seq_one_letter_code
_entity_poly.pdbx_strand_id
1 'polypeptide(L)'
;MKNHPVVDRVTFEAPHAGPWELERVVFTRPLTRFIQESVTKALPRGLADGTARYGMLLSHVQLAAVNGFVYFRPVLHGMQPEVSWPPTGMFLWLMLRLQPSLRARMQTCRRAFETKRWRAELSLWDRVDRPLSIARNQALQAEDPAALDTDGLITHLSWARAHLEDMIEMHHRYDLAACLPMGDYLAHACAWTGASPEEALAALGEGSPGMGAVAPGELDALVRVIEGCAEAQAWMNAGRIGSDGHAGSQGRAGRDGRAGHAGHAGRDGHAGRARRAGSEERARSDGGGSNDEGEDGKAWRILEGLASLSGEAGEAARRLLEGARFRSVGFDVCEATGGEQPGRLVRAIQEALSALRNPETAGERLGRERALRERVPAEFRAQFDALLGEARGMSRLRLERGVYADQWAVGLARRALLEAGGRLVATGALVKAEHAVELSVEELGALLQGRGGLSASEVEARFRWRAEASFEVAPAWLNMPLLPMPSDTSLPPCAQRLARATQALGCTASVAREYGIPGMGRLGIEEAAPACSREVRRSKPLGAMSAMV
;
A
#
# COMPACT_ATOMS: atom_id res chain seq x y z
N MET A 1 12.92 -10.91 -26.70
CA MET A 1 13.68 -10.26 -25.62
C MET A 1 14.62 -9.27 -26.28
N LYS A 2 14.45 -7.96 -26.07
CA LYS A 2 15.43 -6.97 -26.52
C LYS A 2 16.50 -6.90 -25.43
N ASN A 3 17.74 -7.28 -25.75
CA ASN A 3 18.86 -7.24 -24.81
C ASN A 3 19.05 -5.80 -24.33
N HIS A 4 18.68 -5.55 -23.07
CA HIS A 4 19.08 -4.33 -22.38
C HIS A 4 20.58 -4.50 -22.04
N PRO A 5 21.48 -3.60 -22.48
CA PRO A 5 22.93 -3.78 -22.32
C PRO A 5 23.41 -3.81 -20.85
N VAL A 6 22.52 -3.54 -19.89
CA VAL A 6 22.78 -3.65 -18.45
C VAL A 6 22.47 -5.06 -17.90
N VAL A 7 21.59 -5.82 -18.54
CA VAL A 7 21.07 -7.10 -18.04
C VAL A 7 22.10 -8.23 -18.11
N ASP A 8 23.01 -8.19 -19.09
CA ASP A 8 24.03 -9.24 -19.29
C ASP A 8 25.14 -9.25 -18.21
N ARG A 9 25.11 -8.33 -17.22
CA ARG A 9 26.14 -8.21 -16.16
C ARG A 9 25.61 -8.26 -14.72
N VAL A 10 24.31 -8.41 -14.50
CA VAL A 10 23.74 -8.38 -13.14
C VAL A 10 23.51 -9.82 -12.65
N THR A 11 24.27 -10.24 -11.64
CA THR A 11 24.07 -11.54 -10.98
C THR A 11 23.08 -11.41 -9.82
N PHE A 12 22.19 -12.40 -9.69
CA PHE A 12 21.23 -12.48 -8.58
C PHE A 12 21.65 -13.61 -7.66
N GLU A 13 22.34 -13.24 -6.58
CA GLU A 13 22.80 -14.17 -5.56
C GLU A 13 21.89 -14.10 -4.34
N ALA A 14 21.52 -15.27 -3.80
CA ALA A 14 20.74 -15.32 -2.58
C ALA A 14 21.57 -14.78 -1.41
N PRO A 15 20.99 -13.96 -0.52
CA PRO A 15 21.71 -13.38 0.62
C PRO A 15 22.15 -14.45 1.63
N HIS A 16 21.39 -15.55 1.75
CA HIS A 16 21.66 -16.69 2.63
C HIS A 16 21.07 -17.98 2.05
N ALA A 17 21.41 -19.12 2.66
CA ALA A 17 20.82 -20.42 2.34
C ALA A 17 19.29 -20.46 2.56
N GLY A 18 18.66 -21.46 1.93
CA GLY A 18 17.21 -21.63 1.93
C GLY A 18 16.51 -20.90 0.77
N PRO A 19 15.19 -21.06 0.63
CA PRO A 19 14.43 -20.43 -0.44
C PRO A 19 14.25 -18.94 -0.22
N TRP A 20 14.25 -18.20 -1.31
CA TRP A 20 13.91 -16.78 -1.36
C TRP A 20 12.97 -16.54 -2.53
N GLU A 21 11.82 -15.92 -2.29
CA GLU A 21 10.84 -15.61 -3.33
C GLU A 21 10.79 -14.11 -3.57
N LEU A 22 10.66 -13.72 -4.85
CA LEU A 22 10.60 -12.33 -5.26
C LEU A 22 9.28 -11.70 -4.78
N GLU A 23 9.37 -10.62 -4.02
CA GLU A 23 8.22 -9.82 -3.61
C GLU A 23 7.73 -8.95 -4.77
N ARG A 24 6.43 -9.06 -5.10
CA ARG A 24 5.81 -8.38 -6.25
C ARG A 24 4.49 -7.67 -5.93
N VAL A 25 3.98 -7.84 -4.72
CA VAL A 25 2.67 -7.34 -4.28
C VAL A 25 2.83 -5.94 -3.69
N VAL A 26 3.77 -5.80 -2.75
CA VAL A 26 4.03 -4.57 -2.01
C VAL A 26 4.96 -3.66 -2.81
N PHE A 27 6.12 -4.19 -3.18
CA PHE A 27 7.11 -3.49 -3.97
C PHE A 27 6.88 -3.81 -5.44
N THR A 28 6.75 -2.78 -6.28
CA THR A 28 6.43 -2.91 -7.71
C THR A 28 7.61 -2.62 -8.63
N ARG A 29 8.74 -2.19 -8.04
CA ARG A 29 10.00 -1.85 -8.69
C ARG A 29 11.14 -2.02 -7.68
N PRO A 30 12.41 -2.01 -8.11
CA PRO A 30 13.53 -1.99 -7.19
C PRO A 30 13.41 -0.82 -6.21
N LEU A 31 13.69 -1.08 -4.93
CA LEU A 31 13.67 -0.08 -3.88
C LEU A 31 14.90 0.83 -3.96
N THR A 32 14.76 2.08 -3.54
CA THR A 32 15.90 2.98 -3.34
C THR A 32 16.87 2.43 -2.30
N ARG A 33 18.16 2.71 -2.49
CA ARG A 33 19.21 2.24 -1.56
C ARG A 33 18.93 2.66 -0.12
N PHE A 34 18.48 3.89 0.09
CA PHE A 34 18.15 4.43 1.41
C PHE A 34 17.07 3.62 2.14
N ILE A 35 16.03 3.19 1.42
CA ILE A 35 14.91 2.42 1.99
C ILE A 35 15.28 0.96 2.23
N GLN A 36 16.06 0.34 1.34
CA GLN A 36 16.42 -1.08 1.42
C GLN A 36 16.95 -1.46 2.82
N GLU A 37 17.84 -0.65 3.38
CA GLU A 37 18.46 -0.93 4.69
C GLU A 37 17.46 -0.81 5.84
N SER A 38 16.52 0.12 5.75
CA SER A 38 15.51 0.38 6.78
C SER A 38 14.43 -0.71 6.76
N VAL A 39 13.84 -0.97 5.59
CA VAL A 39 12.76 -1.96 5.40
C VAL A 39 13.23 -3.37 5.74
N THR A 40 14.42 -3.78 5.29
CA THR A 40 14.90 -5.16 5.53
C THR A 40 15.20 -5.49 6.99
N LYS A 41 15.31 -4.47 7.86
CA LYS A 41 15.55 -4.61 9.30
C LYS A 41 14.33 -4.32 10.16
N ALA A 42 13.61 -3.24 9.89
CA ALA A 42 12.52 -2.77 10.73
C ALA A 42 11.22 -3.57 10.54
N LEU A 43 10.86 -3.89 9.30
CA LEU A 43 9.64 -4.63 8.99
C LEU A 43 9.63 -6.03 9.65
N PRO A 44 10.69 -6.85 9.53
CA PRO A 44 10.71 -8.16 10.20
C PRO A 44 10.55 -8.07 11.73
N ARG A 45 11.11 -7.03 12.37
CA ARG A 45 10.98 -6.79 13.81
C ARG A 45 9.53 -6.48 14.21
N GLY A 46 8.91 -5.53 13.52
CA GLY A 46 7.53 -5.14 13.77
C GLY A 46 6.58 -6.32 13.57
N LEU A 47 6.71 -7.02 12.44
CA LEU A 47 5.90 -8.20 12.14
C LEU A 47 6.11 -9.32 13.17
N ALA A 48 7.33 -9.54 13.67
CA ALA A 48 7.60 -10.52 14.72
C ALA A 48 6.86 -10.23 16.03
N ASP A 49 6.80 -8.95 16.44
CA ASP A 49 6.01 -8.52 17.60
C ASP A 49 4.51 -8.72 17.34
N GLY A 50 4.02 -8.28 16.18
CA GLY A 50 2.63 -8.44 15.76
C GLY A 50 2.17 -9.90 15.75
N THR A 51 2.92 -10.79 15.10
CA THR A 51 2.55 -12.22 15.02
C THR A 51 2.55 -12.89 16.40
N ALA A 52 3.45 -12.48 17.30
CA ALA A 52 3.54 -12.97 18.67
C ALA A 52 2.27 -12.66 19.47
N ARG A 53 1.74 -11.45 19.32
CA ARG A 53 0.54 -10.97 20.02
C ARG A 53 -0.74 -11.71 19.63
N TYR A 54 -0.77 -12.27 18.42
CA TYR A 54 -1.89 -13.06 17.88
C TYR A 54 -1.64 -14.57 17.86
N GLY A 55 -0.48 -15.01 18.34
CA GLY A 55 -0.19 -16.44 18.46
C GLY A 55 -0.01 -17.15 17.12
N MET A 56 0.46 -16.45 16.08
CA MET A 56 0.72 -17.08 14.78
C MET A 56 1.92 -18.04 14.86
N LEU A 57 1.92 -19.07 14.00
CA LEU A 57 3.09 -19.93 13.81
C LEU A 57 4.20 -19.26 12.99
N LEU A 58 3.81 -18.37 12.07
CA LEU A 58 4.74 -17.44 11.44
C LEU A 58 5.34 -16.53 12.53
N SER A 59 6.65 -16.41 12.55
CA SER A 59 7.36 -15.40 13.33
C SER A 59 7.38 -14.10 12.54
N HIS A 60 8.02 -14.09 11.38
CA HIS A 60 8.11 -12.92 10.50
C HIS A 60 8.43 -13.39 9.08
N VAL A 61 8.46 -12.45 8.13
CA VAL A 61 9.13 -12.65 6.85
C VAL A 61 10.50 -11.99 6.93
N GLN A 62 11.55 -12.76 6.65
CA GLN A 62 12.88 -12.18 6.48
C GLN A 62 12.96 -11.59 5.08
N LEU A 63 13.42 -10.34 4.99
CA LEU A 63 13.59 -9.63 3.73
C LEU A 63 15.06 -9.45 3.40
N ALA A 64 15.35 -9.35 2.12
CA ALA A 64 16.64 -8.93 1.58
C ALA A 64 16.45 -8.22 0.24
N ALA A 65 17.28 -7.23 -0.04
CA ALA A 65 17.32 -6.58 -1.33
C ALA A 65 18.49 -7.13 -2.15
N VAL A 66 18.20 -7.65 -3.34
CA VAL A 66 19.20 -8.14 -4.32
C VAL A 66 19.05 -7.29 -5.58
N ASN A 67 20.05 -6.46 -5.88
CA ASN A 67 19.99 -5.47 -6.96
C ASN A 67 18.78 -4.53 -6.86
N GLY A 68 18.35 -4.23 -5.63
CA GLY A 68 17.16 -3.43 -5.30
C GLY A 68 15.83 -4.18 -5.37
N PHE A 69 15.77 -5.37 -5.95
CA PHE A 69 14.59 -6.23 -5.88
C PHE A 69 14.48 -6.87 -4.50
N VAL A 70 13.30 -6.79 -3.89
CA VAL A 70 13.07 -7.39 -2.58
C VAL A 70 12.73 -8.85 -2.74
N TYR A 71 13.47 -9.69 -2.05
CA TYR A 71 13.17 -11.09 -1.85
C TYR A 71 12.75 -11.31 -0.40
N PHE A 72 11.82 -12.22 -0.20
CA PHE A 72 11.36 -12.60 1.13
C PHE A 72 11.45 -14.11 1.35
N ARG A 73 11.54 -14.49 2.63
CA ARG A 73 11.32 -15.88 3.07
C ARG A 73 10.52 -15.89 4.38
N PRO A 74 9.55 -16.79 4.54
CA PRO A 74 8.85 -16.96 5.82
C PRO A 74 9.78 -17.58 6.86
N VAL A 75 9.72 -17.09 8.10
CA VAL A 75 10.43 -17.65 9.24
C VAL A 75 9.41 -18.09 10.29
N LEU A 76 9.44 -19.36 10.65
CA LEU A 76 8.50 -19.94 11.61
C LEU A 76 9.02 -19.83 13.04
N HIS A 77 8.11 -19.65 13.98
CA HIS A 77 8.45 -19.52 15.39
C HIS A 77 9.04 -20.83 15.94
N GLY A 78 10.27 -20.76 16.44
CA GLY A 78 10.96 -21.91 17.06
C GLY A 78 11.46 -22.95 16.06
N MET A 79 11.64 -22.59 14.79
CA MET A 79 12.22 -23.45 13.75
C MET A 79 13.44 -22.79 13.11
N GLN A 80 14.29 -23.60 12.47
CA GLN A 80 15.45 -23.12 11.74
C GLN A 80 15.01 -22.32 10.49
N PRO A 81 15.66 -21.21 10.14
CA PRO A 81 15.24 -20.34 9.03
C PRO A 81 15.24 -20.99 7.65
N GLU A 82 15.98 -22.09 7.46
CA GLU A 82 16.07 -22.82 6.20
C GLU A 82 14.82 -23.67 5.92
N VAL A 83 13.97 -23.89 6.94
CA VAL A 83 12.75 -24.67 6.83
C VAL A 83 11.59 -23.77 6.36
N SER A 84 11.19 -23.92 5.10
CA SER A 84 10.20 -23.06 4.44
C SER A 84 8.80 -23.13 5.05
N TRP A 85 8.36 -24.33 5.47
CA TRP A 85 7.04 -24.57 6.06
C TRP A 85 7.12 -25.67 7.13
N PRO A 86 6.21 -25.67 8.12
CA PRO A 86 6.25 -26.71 9.13
C PRO A 86 5.88 -28.06 8.49
N PRO A 87 6.38 -29.19 9.05
CA PRO A 87 5.87 -30.52 8.71
C PRO A 87 4.34 -30.54 8.82
N THR A 88 3.66 -31.34 8.01
CA THR A 88 2.18 -31.38 7.97
C THR A 88 1.60 -32.57 8.73
N GLY A 89 0.28 -32.57 8.92
CA GLY A 89 -0.46 -33.71 9.47
C GLY A 89 -0.05 -34.08 10.90
N MET A 90 0.19 -35.37 11.14
CA MET A 90 0.50 -35.90 12.48
C MET A 90 1.76 -35.27 13.10
N PHE A 91 2.76 -34.91 12.28
CA PHE A 91 3.98 -34.26 12.77
C PHE A 91 3.69 -32.86 13.31
N LEU A 92 2.93 -32.04 12.58
CA LEU A 92 2.49 -30.73 13.07
C LEU A 92 1.68 -30.86 14.36
N TRP A 93 0.72 -31.79 14.35
CA TRP A 93 -0.15 -32.07 15.48
C TRP A 93 0.65 -32.44 16.74
N LEU A 94 1.74 -33.20 16.59
CA LEU A 94 2.62 -33.61 17.67
C LEU A 94 3.50 -32.44 18.13
N MET A 95 4.11 -31.69 17.21
CA MET A 95 4.92 -30.51 17.53
C MET A 95 4.13 -29.47 18.32
N LEU A 96 2.90 -29.17 17.89
CA LEU A 96 2.01 -28.22 18.57
C LEU A 96 1.61 -28.68 19.99
N ARG A 97 1.80 -29.96 20.34
CA ARG A 97 1.52 -30.51 21.67
C ARG A 97 2.76 -30.67 22.54
N LEU A 98 3.89 -31.03 21.94
CA LEU A 98 5.13 -31.29 22.67
C LEU A 98 5.95 -30.01 22.92
N GLN A 99 5.96 -29.07 21.96
CA GLN A 99 6.79 -27.88 22.06
C GLN A 99 6.09 -26.79 22.92
N PRO A 100 6.64 -26.40 24.09
CA PRO A 100 5.99 -25.42 24.98
C PRO A 100 5.73 -24.06 24.33
N SER A 101 6.66 -23.57 23.51
CA SER A 101 6.51 -22.27 22.83
C SER A 101 5.38 -22.26 21.81
N LEU A 102 5.19 -23.36 21.06
CA LEU A 102 4.07 -23.50 20.12
C LEU A 102 2.73 -23.64 20.84
N ARG A 103 2.68 -24.35 21.97
CA ARG A 103 1.48 -24.38 22.83
C ARG A 103 1.09 -22.99 23.32
N ALA A 104 2.07 -22.19 23.76
CA ALA A 104 1.84 -20.81 24.18
C ALA A 104 1.28 -19.96 23.03
N ARG A 105 1.81 -20.10 21.80
CA ARG A 105 1.24 -19.45 20.60
C ARG A 105 -0.23 -19.82 20.40
N MET A 106 -0.60 -21.10 20.52
CA MET A 106 -2.00 -21.53 20.38
C MET A 106 -2.92 -20.99 21.49
N GLN A 107 -2.44 -20.90 22.73
CA GLN A 107 -3.19 -20.27 23.82
C GLN A 107 -3.39 -18.77 23.57
N THR A 108 -2.34 -18.07 23.12
CA THR A 108 -2.42 -16.66 22.73
C THR A 108 -3.41 -16.44 21.60
N CYS A 109 -3.40 -17.31 20.58
CA CYS A 109 -4.32 -17.22 19.45
C CYS A 109 -5.79 -17.33 19.90
N ARG A 110 -6.12 -18.31 20.75
CA ARG A 110 -7.48 -18.44 21.32
C ARG A 110 -7.88 -17.20 22.10
N ARG A 111 -7.01 -16.75 23.00
CA ARG A 111 -7.25 -15.56 23.82
C ARG A 111 -7.41 -14.30 22.97
N ALA A 112 -6.66 -14.17 21.88
CA ALA A 112 -6.77 -13.01 20.98
C ALA A 112 -8.17 -12.89 20.36
N PHE A 113 -8.76 -14.01 19.92
CA PHE A 113 -10.14 -14.02 19.42
C PHE A 113 -11.18 -13.86 20.54
N GLU A 114 -11.02 -14.57 21.67
CA GLU A 114 -11.95 -14.50 22.82
C GLU A 114 -12.06 -13.09 23.38
N THR A 115 -10.92 -12.40 23.52
CA THR A 115 -10.85 -11.05 24.09
C THR A 115 -10.95 -9.94 23.04
N LYS A 116 -11.02 -10.30 21.74
CA LYS A 116 -10.97 -9.36 20.62
C LYS A 116 -9.81 -8.38 20.77
N ARG A 117 -8.59 -8.92 20.88
CA ARG A 117 -7.37 -8.18 21.24
C ARG A 117 -7.17 -6.88 20.45
N TRP A 118 -7.54 -6.88 19.17
CA TRP A 118 -7.49 -5.71 18.29
C TRP A 118 -8.17 -4.47 18.87
N ARG A 119 -9.23 -4.62 19.67
CA ARG A 119 -9.91 -3.50 20.35
C ARG A 119 -9.03 -2.85 21.41
N ALA A 120 -8.30 -3.65 22.19
CA ALA A 120 -7.35 -3.15 23.18
C ALA A 120 -6.16 -2.48 22.49
N GLU A 121 -5.72 -3.02 21.35
CA GLU A 121 -4.64 -2.45 20.54
C GLU A 121 -5.05 -1.14 19.87
N LEU A 122 -6.30 -0.99 19.42
CA LEU A 122 -6.86 0.30 19.00
C LEU A 122 -6.85 1.32 20.13
N SER A 123 -7.24 0.93 21.35
CA SER A 123 -7.16 1.84 22.49
C SER A 123 -5.72 2.23 22.84
N LEU A 124 -4.75 1.32 22.68
CA LEU A 124 -3.33 1.64 22.88
C LEU A 124 -2.84 2.63 21.83
N TRP A 125 -3.21 2.38 20.56
CA TRP A 125 -2.91 3.27 19.45
C TRP A 125 -3.45 4.68 19.70
N ASP A 126 -4.73 4.79 20.07
CA ASP A 126 -5.39 6.08 20.28
C ASP A 126 -4.76 6.90 21.42
N ARG A 127 -4.38 6.23 22.51
CA ARG A 127 -3.95 6.88 23.75
C ARG A 127 -2.44 7.11 23.83
N VAL A 128 -1.65 6.30 23.14
CA VAL A 128 -0.19 6.24 23.31
C VAL A 128 0.51 6.35 21.96
N ASP A 129 0.38 5.33 21.10
CA ASP A 129 1.28 5.19 19.96
C ASP A 129 1.03 6.26 18.88
N ARG A 130 -0.23 6.60 18.56
CA ARG A 130 -0.54 7.68 17.61
C ARG A 130 -0.05 9.05 18.10
N PRO A 131 -0.38 9.52 19.32
CA PRO A 131 0.17 10.78 19.83
C PRO A 131 1.70 10.83 19.82
N LEU A 132 2.38 9.73 20.18
CA LEU A 132 3.83 9.65 20.17
C LEU A 132 4.42 9.70 18.75
N SER A 133 3.83 8.97 17.79
CA SER A 133 4.24 9.04 16.38
C SER A 133 4.06 10.46 15.83
N ILE A 134 2.94 11.13 16.12
CA ILE A 134 2.71 12.52 15.70
C ILE A 134 3.77 13.45 16.30
N ALA A 135 4.02 13.38 17.60
CA ALA A 135 5.00 14.22 18.26
C ALA A 135 6.43 14.01 17.71
N ARG A 136 6.81 12.76 17.44
CA ARG A 136 8.12 12.42 16.85
C ARG A 136 8.26 12.93 15.42
N ASN A 137 7.23 12.75 14.58
CA ASN A 137 7.22 13.32 13.22
C ASN A 137 7.31 14.85 13.25
N GLN A 138 6.57 15.51 14.14
CA GLN A 138 6.61 16.96 14.30
C GLN A 138 7.98 17.46 14.76
N ALA A 139 8.64 16.74 15.67
CA ALA A 139 9.99 17.10 16.10
C ALA A 139 10.99 17.09 14.93
N LEU A 140 10.97 16.04 14.11
CA LEU A 140 11.84 15.95 12.93
C LEU A 140 11.44 16.99 11.87
N GLN A 141 10.15 17.25 11.67
CA GLN A 141 9.65 18.24 10.72
C GLN A 141 10.03 19.69 11.09
N ALA A 142 10.12 20.00 12.39
CA ALA A 142 10.39 21.34 12.89
C ALA A 142 11.81 21.83 12.54
N GLU A 143 12.76 20.91 12.36
CA GLU A 143 14.08 21.26 11.83
C GLU A 143 14.01 21.42 10.31
N ASP A 144 14.60 22.51 9.81
CA ASP A 144 14.71 22.75 8.38
C ASP A 144 16.07 22.30 7.86
N PRO A 145 16.16 21.23 7.03
CA PRO A 145 17.42 20.75 6.50
C PRO A 145 18.23 21.83 5.77
N ALA A 146 17.57 22.77 5.10
CA ALA A 146 18.22 23.86 4.37
C ALA A 146 18.94 24.85 5.29
N ALA A 147 18.52 24.96 6.56
CA ALA A 147 19.14 25.85 7.54
C ALA A 147 20.33 25.20 8.29
N LEU A 148 20.53 23.89 8.14
CA LEU A 148 21.60 23.15 8.81
C LEU A 148 22.93 23.32 8.06
N ASP A 149 24.05 23.31 8.78
CA ASP A 149 25.37 23.14 8.18
C ASP A 149 25.58 21.68 7.70
N THR A 150 26.78 21.37 7.18
CA THR A 150 27.07 20.04 6.62
C THR A 150 26.95 18.94 7.68
N ASP A 151 27.53 19.12 8.86
CA ASP A 151 27.51 18.10 9.91
C ASP A 151 26.11 17.98 10.56
N GLY A 152 25.39 19.10 10.67
CA GLY A 152 23.98 19.14 11.07
C GLY A 152 23.09 18.37 10.10
N LEU A 153 23.27 18.55 8.79
CA LEU A 153 22.51 17.80 7.78
C LEU A 153 22.80 16.29 7.83
N ILE A 154 24.05 15.88 8.03
CA ILE A 154 24.42 14.46 8.18
C ILE A 154 23.77 13.85 9.43
N THR A 155 23.77 14.61 10.53
CA THR A 155 23.09 14.21 11.77
C THR A 155 21.59 14.08 11.56
N HIS A 156 20.98 15.04 10.85
CA HIS A 156 19.55 15.02 10.54
C HIS A 156 19.17 13.88 9.59
N LEU A 157 19.99 13.54 8.59
CA LEU A 157 19.81 12.35 7.74
C LEU A 157 19.85 11.05 8.55
N SER A 158 20.77 10.96 9.52
CA SER A 158 20.87 9.81 10.42
C SER A 158 19.64 9.71 11.33
N TRP A 159 19.15 10.85 11.85
CA TRP A 159 17.92 10.90 12.64
C TRP A 159 16.70 10.52 11.81
N ALA A 160 16.57 11.03 10.59
CA ALA A 160 15.49 10.69 9.68
C ALA A 160 15.48 9.18 9.33
N ARG A 161 16.65 8.57 9.10
CA ARG A 161 16.76 7.12 8.88
C ARG A 161 16.32 6.32 10.11
N ALA A 162 16.81 6.67 11.30
CA ALA A 162 16.43 5.98 12.53
C ALA A 162 14.93 6.13 12.85
N HIS A 163 14.37 7.34 12.66
CA HIS A 163 12.94 7.60 12.84
C HIS A 163 12.09 6.82 11.83
N LEU A 164 12.52 6.74 10.57
CA LEU A 164 11.87 5.90 9.56
C LEU A 164 11.86 4.41 9.97
N GLU A 165 12.98 3.87 10.46
CA GLU A 165 13.04 2.50 10.97
C GLU A 165 12.07 2.28 12.14
N ASP A 166 12.00 3.19 13.10
CA ASP A 166 11.06 3.15 14.23
C ASP A 166 9.59 3.14 13.74
N MET A 167 9.28 3.96 12.74
CA MET A 167 7.93 4.07 12.17
C MET A 167 7.55 2.81 11.39
N ILE A 168 8.44 2.28 10.53
CA ILE A 168 8.22 1.00 9.84
C ILE A 168 7.97 -0.12 10.85
N GLU A 169 8.76 -0.22 11.92
CA GLU A 169 8.55 -1.22 12.97
C GLU A 169 7.17 -1.06 13.63
N MET A 170 6.77 0.17 13.95
CA MET A 170 5.46 0.49 14.53
C MET A 170 4.31 0.12 13.59
N HIS A 171 4.42 0.42 12.28
CA HIS A 171 3.42 0.05 11.28
C HIS A 171 3.16 -1.46 11.32
N HIS A 172 4.23 -2.25 11.19
CA HIS A 172 4.12 -3.70 11.03
C HIS A 172 3.78 -4.45 12.32
N ARG A 173 4.04 -3.85 13.48
CA ARG A 173 3.52 -4.34 14.76
C ARG A 173 2.00 -4.40 14.79
N TYR A 174 1.34 -3.44 14.15
CA TYR A 174 -0.12 -3.29 14.15
C TYR A 174 -0.83 -4.01 13.00
N ASP A 175 -0.10 -4.65 12.09
CA ASP A 175 -0.66 -5.34 10.92
C ASP A 175 -1.80 -6.29 11.31
N LEU A 176 -1.59 -7.16 12.29
CA LEU A 176 -2.63 -8.13 12.65
C LEU A 176 -3.84 -7.46 13.31
N ALA A 177 -3.65 -6.40 14.08
CA ALA A 177 -4.77 -5.66 14.66
C ALA A 177 -5.59 -4.94 13.59
N ALA A 178 -4.92 -4.33 12.61
CA ALA A 178 -5.56 -3.62 11.50
C ALA A 178 -6.27 -4.56 10.52
N CYS A 179 -5.70 -5.73 10.25
CA CYS A 179 -6.13 -6.59 9.15
C CYS A 179 -7.01 -7.76 9.59
N LEU A 180 -6.71 -8.39 10.73
CA LEU A 180 -7.32 -9.67 11.10
C LEU A 180 -8.86 -9.60 11.15
N PRO A 181 -9.50 -8.55 11.70
CA PRO A 181 -10.96 -8.47 11.73
C PRO A 181 -11.59 -8.36 10.34
N MET A 182 -10.94 -7.65 9.41
CA MET A 182 -11.38 -7.58 8.02
C MET A 182 -11.24 -8.96 7.35
N GLY A 183 -10.08 -9.61 7.50
CA GLY A 183 -9.87 -10.93 6.93
C GLY A 183 -10.84 -11.98 7.46
N ASP A 184 -11.14 -11.92 8.75
CA ASP A 184 -12.08 -12.83 9.41
C ASP A 184 -13.52 -12.58 8.92
N TYR A 185 -13.92 -11.33 8.70
CA TYR A 185 -15.17 -10.98 8.01
C TYR A 185 -15.20 -11.54 6.59
N LEU A 186 -14.17 -11.29 5.77
CA LEU A 186 -14.11 -11.74 4.38
C LEU A 186 -14.18 -13.26 4.30
N ALA A 187 -13.41 -13.98 5.11
CA ALA A 187 -13.40 -15.44 5.12
C ALA A 187 -14.78 -16.03 5.41
N HIS A 188 -15.50 -15.50 6.40
CA HIS A 188 -16.84 -15.98 6.75
C HIS A 188 -17.90 -15.55 5.73
N ALA A 189 -17.87 -14.29 5.27
CA ALA A 189 -18.80 -13.79 4.28
C ALA A 189 -18.73 -14.62 2.98
N CYS A 190 -17.52 -14.88 2.48
CA CYS A 190 -17.31 -15.73 1.31
C CYS A 190 -17.79 -17.16 1.56
N ALA A 191 -17.46 -17.75 2.72
CA ALA A 191 -17.85 -19.13 3.05
C ALA A 191 -19.37 -19.32 3.15
N TRP A 192 -20.10 -18.36 3.72
CA TRP A 192 -21.56 -18.46 3.90
C TRP A 192 -22.36 -18.13 2.66
N THR A 193 -21.85 -17.24 1.81
CA THR A 193 -22.63 -16.69 0.69
C THR A 193 -22.16 -17.19 -0.66
N GLY A 194 -20.93 -17.69 -0.77
CA GLY A 194 -20.26 -17.97 -2.04
C GLY A 194 -19.83 -16.70 -2.81
N ALA A 195 -19.87 -15.52 -2.17
CA ALA A 195 -19.40 -14.27 -2.76
C ALA A 195 -17.88 -14.28 -2.96
N SER A 196 -17.39 -13.46 -3.91
CA SER A 196 -15.96 -13.22 -4.03
C SER A 196 -15.44 -12.31 -2.91
N PRO A 197 -14.14 -12.35 -2.57
CA PRO A 197 -13.54 -11.41 -1.63
C PRO A 197 -13.78 -9.95 -2.01
N GLU A 198 -13.78 -9.61 -3.30
CA GLU A 198 -14.06 -8.25 -3.80
C GLU A 198 -15.51 -7.83 -3.55
N GLU A 199 -16.48 -8.72 -3.77
CA GLU A 199 -17.89 -8.47 -3.46
C GLU A 199 -18.09 -8.24 -1.96
N ALA A 200 -17.48 -9.09 -1.12
CA ALA A 200 -17.55 -8.95 0.33
C ALA A 200 -16.87 -7.66 0.83
N LEU A 201 -15.73 -7.29 0.24
CA LEU A 201 -15.02 -6.04 0.54
C LEU A 201 -15.84 -4.82 0.11
N ALA A 202 -16.51 -4.87 -1.04
CA ALA A 202 -17.38 -3.78 -1.49
C ALA A 202 -18.54 -3.50 -0.53
N ALA A 203 -19.04 -4.53 0.16
CA ALA A 203 -20.06 -4.41 1.21
C ALA A 203 -19.51 -3.80 2.52
N LEU A 204 -18.21 -3.96 2.81
CA LEU A 204 -17.58 -3.34 3.98
C LEU A 204 -17.70 -1.81 3.91
N GLY A 205 -17.61 -1.25 2.70
CA GLY A 205 -17.84 0.16 2.44
C GLY A 205 -16.59 1.03 2.61
N GLU A 206 -15.42 0.42 2.79
CA GLU A 206 -14.15 1.13 2.73
C GLU A 206 -13.91 1.53 1.27
N GLY A 207 -14.03 2.83 0.96
CA GLY A 207 -13.65 3.33 -0.35
C GLY A 207 -12.18 2.99 -0.62
N SER A 208 -11.82 2.77 -1.89
CA SER A 208 -10.41 2.70 -2.26
C SER A 208 -9.69 3.93 -1.70
N PRO A 209 -8.60 3.76 -0.96
CA PRO A 209 -7.76 4.88 -0.60
C PRO A 209 -7.13 5.42 -1.89
N GLY A 210 -7.77 6.42 -2.49
CA GLY A 210 -7.07 7.42 -3.29
C GLY A 210 -6.14 8.22 -2.38
N MET A 211 -5.52 9.27 -2.92
CA MET A 211 -4.60 10.17 -2.18
C MET A 211 -5.17 10.76 -0.86
N GLY A 212 -6.47 10.59 -0.59
CA GLY A 212 -7.04 10.65 0.76
C GLY A 212 -6.32 9.79 1.82
N ALA A 213 -5.45 8.85 1.44
CA ALA A 213 -4.58 8.13 2.37
C ALA A 213 -3.48 9.01 3.00
N VAL A 214 -3.10 10.15 2.40
CA VAL A 214 -2.00 11.00 2.88
C VAL A 214 -2.47 11.96 3.98
N ALA A 215 -3.70 12.47 3.89
CA ALA A 215 -4.29 13.38 4.88
C ALA A 215 -5.82 13.19 5.01
N PRO A 216 -6.28 11.99 5.42
CA PRO A 216 -7.70 11.63 5.37
C PRO A 216 -8.57 12.53 6.24
N GLY A 217 -8.12 12.80 7.47
CA GLY A 217 -8.87 13.62 8.41
C GLY A 217 -8.97 15.08 7.97
N GLU A 218 -7.87 15.63 7.43
CA GLU A 218 -7.83 17.00 6.93
C GLU A 218 -8.63 17.15 5.63
N LEU A 219 -8.63 16.14 4.75
CA LEU A 219 -9.43 16.11 3.53
C LEU A 219 -10.93 16.07 3.86
N ASP A 220 -11.35 15.17 4.75
CA ASP A 220 -12.74 15.06 5.18
C ASP A 220 -13.25 16.36 5.82
N ALA A 221 -12.41 17.01 6.64
CA ALA A 221 -12.74 18.29 7.25
C ALA A 221 -12.93 19.39 6.19
N LEU A 222 -12.01 19.49 5.22
CA LEU A 222 -12.12 20.47 4.14
C LEU A 222 -13.37 20.25 3.29
N VAL A 223 -13.63 19.01 2.86
CA VAL A 223 -14.75 18.66 1.98
C VAL A 223 -16.09 19.05 2.63
N ARG A 224 -16.27 18.78 3.92
CA ARG A 224 -17.47 19.18 4.67
C ARG A 224 -17.69 20.70 4.71
N VAL A 225 -16.61 21.47 4.86
CA VAL A 225 -16.68 22.93 4.91
C VAL A 225 -16.92 23.54 3.53
N ILE A 226 -16.33 22.98 2.47
CA ILE A 226 -16.55 23.44 1.08
C ILE A 226 -18.04 23.37 0.72
N GLU A 227 -18.78 22.34 1.14
CA GLU A 227 -20.22 22.26 0.86
C GLU A 227 -21.03 23.43 1.43
N GLY A 228 -20.57 24.05 2.52
CA GLY A 228 -21.21 25.22 3.11
C GLY A 228 -20.70 26.56 2.59
N CYS A 229 -19.68 26.59 1.73
CA CYS A 229 -18.96 27.82 1.36
C CYS A 229 -19.00 28.09 -0.15
N ALA A 230 -19.82 29.04 -0.58
CA ALA A 230 -19.99 29.39 -2.00
C ALA A 230 -18.67 29.83 -2.67
N GLU A 231 -17.83 30.58 -1.96
CA GLU A 231 -16.51 31.01 -2.46
C GLU A 231 -15.56 29.82 -2.67
N ALA A 232 -15.52 28.88 -1.73
CA ALA A 232 -14.72 27.67 -1.87
C ALA A 232 -15.23 26.76 -3.00
N GLN A 233 -16.54 26.67 -3.19
CA GLN A 233 -17.13 25.97 -4.33
C GLN A 233 -16.79 26.62 -5.66
N ALA A 234 -16.74 27.95 -5.71
CA ALA A 234 -16.34 28.68 -6.91
C ALA A 234 -14.90 28.32 -7.32
N TRP A 235 -13.98 28.23 -6.37
CA TRP A 235 -12.61 27.74 -6.61
C TRP A 235 -12.58 26.32 -7.19
N MET A 236 -13.34 25.39 -6.59
CA MET A 236 -13.40 24.00 -7.07
C MET A 236 -14.07 23.87 -8.45
N ASN A 237 -15.06 24.71 -8.76
CA ASN A 237 -15.79 24.70 -10.02
C ASN A 237 -15.00 25.36 -11.16
N ALA A 238 -14.32 26.48 -10.90
CA ALA A 238 -13.38 27.10 -11.84
C ALA A 238 -12.20 26.17 -12.16
N GLY A 239 -11.90 25.29 -11.22
CA GLY A 239 -10.78 24.37 -11.22
C GLY A 239 -11.02 22.98 -11.80
N ARG A 240 -12.18 22.63 -12.38
CA ARG A 240 -12.39 21.28 -12.93
C ARG A 240 -11.26 20.94 -13.92
N ILE A 241 -10.48 19.91 -13.57
CA ILE A 241 -9.46 19.32 -14.41
C ILE A 241 -10.21 18.22 -15.16
N GLY A 242 -10.23 18.28 -16.49
CA GLY A 242 -11.12 17.44 -17.31
C GLY A 242 -10.93 15.95 -17.05
N SER A 243 -12.02 15.25 -16.74
CA SER A 243 -12.18 13.85 -17.11
C SER A 243 -12.65 13.83 -18.56
N ASP A 244 -11.99 13.05 -19.42
CA ASP A 244 -12.38 12.86 -20.82
C ASP A 244 -13.90 12.71 -20.98
N GLY A 245 -14.47 13.54 -21.84
CA GLY A 245 -15.91 13.57 -22.08
C GLY A 245 -16.41 12.21 -22.57
N HIS A 246 -17.26 11.57 -21.77
CA HIS A 246 -18.25 10.67 -22.34
C HIS A 246 -19.17 11.51 -23.23
N ALA A 247 -18.95 11.42 -24.54
CA ALA A 247 -19.81 12.00 -25.54
C ALA A 247 -21.25 11.53 -25.28
N GLY A 248 -22.09 12.49 -24.89
CA GLY A 248 -23.52 12.27 -24.73
C GLY A 248 -24.13 11.67 -25.99
N SER A 249 -25.01 10.71 -25.78
CA SER A 249 -25.87 10.08 -26.78
C SER A 249 -26.46 11.12 -27.74
N GLN A 250 -26.06 11.07 -29.01
CA GLN A 250 -26.71 11.85 -30.06
C GLN A 250 -28.11 11.32 -30.33
N GLY A 251 -29.07 12.25 -30.37
CA GLY A 251 -30.47 12.00 -30.62
C GLY A 251 -30.76 11.45 -32.03
N ARG A 252 -31.88 10.74 -32.12
CA ARG A 252 -32.47 10.23 -33.36
C ARG A 252 -33.14 11.33 -34.17
N ALA A 253 -32.86 11.35 -35.48
CA ALA A 253 -33.76 11.60 -36.63
C ALA A 253 -32.84 11.60 -37.88
N GLY A 254 -33.14 11.11 -39.08
CA GLY A 254 -34.31 10.56 -39.75
C GLY A 254 -33.81 10.07 -41.14
N ARG A 255 -34.68 9.40 -41.90
CA ARG A 255 -34.35 8.53 -43.04
C ARG A 255 -33.97 9.26 -44.35
N ASP A 256 -33.27 8.50 -45.20
CA ASP A 256 -33.49 8.24 -46.65
C ASP A 256 -32.27 8.51 -47.56
N GLY A 257 -31.96 7.55 -48.46
CA GLY A 257 -31.24 7.83 -49.72
C GLY A 257 -30.05 6.93 -50.12
N ARG A 258 -30.34 5.76 -50.70
CA ARG A 258 -29.67 5.05 -51.84
C ARG A 258 -28.16 5.21 -52.17
N ALA A 259 -27.49 4.04 -52.15
CA ALA A 259 -26.61 3.40 -53.16
C ALA A 259 -25.65 4.19 -54.07
N GLY A 260 -24.38 3.79 -54.07
CA GLY A 260 -23.40 4.03 -55.13
C GLY A 260 -22.15 3.16 -54.97
N HIS A 261 -21.86 2.31 -55.96
CA HIS A 261 -20.76 1.35 -56.03
C HIS A 261 -19.40 1.98 -56.42
N ALA A 262 -18.33 1.27 -56.00
CA ALA A 262 -17.05 1.01 -56.66
C ALA A 262 -16.05 2.16 -56.97
N GLY A 263 -14.81 1.97 -56.48
CA GLY A 263 -13.61 2.68 -56.92
C GLY A 263 -12.34 2.05 -56.34
N HIS A 264 -11.44 1.59 -57.22
CA HIS A 264 -10.24 0.79 -56.97
C HIS A 264 -9.04 1.52 -56.35
N ALA A 265 -8.20 0.72 -55.68
CA ALA A 265 -6.73 0.70 -55.65
C ALA A 265 -5.91 1.95 -55.24
N GLY A 266 -5.11 1.79 -54.18
CA GLY A 266 -3.96 2.63 -53.83
C GLY A 266 -3.02 1.91 -52.87
N ARG A 267 -1.72 1.95 -53.17
CA ARG A 267 -0.61 1.14 -52.64
C ARG A 267 -0.10 1.56 -51.26
N ASP A 268 0.57 0.59 -50.63
CA ASP A 268 1.69 0.61 -49.67
C ASP A 268 2.18 1.98 -49.15
N GLY A 269 2.22 2.11 -47.81
CA GLY A 269 2.81 3.23 -47.09
C GLY A 269 3.37 2.80 -45.72
N HIS A 270 4.68 3.00 -45.56
CA HIS A 270 5.57 2.63 -44.47
C HIS A 270 5.12 2.85 -43.01
N ALA A 271 5.62 1.96 -42.16
CA ALA A 271 5.60 2.01 -40.70
C ALA A 271 6.30 3.26 -40.13
N GLY A 272 5.54 4.09 -39.41
CA GLY A 272 6.02 5.23 -38.63
C GLY A 272 6.52 4.82 -37.25
N ARG A 273 7.72 5.30 -36.91
CA ARG A 273 8.42 5.16 -35.62
C ARG A 273 7.61 5.74 -34.46
N ALA A 274 7.64 5.01 -33.34
CA ALA A 274 7.17 5.44 -32.03
C ALA A 274 7.98 6.63 -31.48
N ARG A 275 7.27 7.64 -30.98
CA ARG A 275 7.82 8.80 -30.27
C ARG A 275 8.15 8.41 -28.81
N ARG A 276 9.36 8.74 -28.39
CA ARG A 276 9.81 8.74 -26.99
C ARG A 276 9.19 9.94 -26.25
N ALA A 277 8.69 9.70 -25.05
CA ALA A 277 8.35 10.76 -24.09
C ALA A 277 9.64 11.28 -23.46
N GLY A 278 9.88 12.59 -23.59
CA GLY A 278 10.94 13.32 -22.91
C GLY A 278 10.38 14.02 -21.67
N SER A 279 11.11 13.90 -20.57
CA SER A 279 10.92 14.61 -19.31
C SER A 279 11.20 16.11 -19.51
N GLU A 280 10.25 16.97 -19.15
CA GLU A 280 10.45 18.42 -19.11
C GLU A 280 10.95 18.88 -17.74
N GLU A 281 11.98 19.71 -17.82
CA GLU A 281 12.79 20.33 -16.79
C GLU A 281 12.29 21.78 -16.61
N ARG A 282 12.19 22.27 -15.37
CA ARG A 282 11.93 23.70 -15.09
C ARG A 282 13.09 24.30 -14.31
N ALA A 283 13.97 24.98 -15.04
CA ALA A 283 14.83 26.03 -14.52
C ALA A 283 14.13 27.39 -14.70
N ARG A 284 14.21 28.25 -13.68
CA ARG A 284 13.69 29.63 -13.70
C ARG A 284 14.61 30.53 -14.53
N SER A 285 14.06 31.24 -15.51
CA SER A 285 14.56 32.54 -15.98
C SER A 285 13.44 33.37 -16.62
N ASP A 286 13.47 34.67 -16.35
CA ASP A 286 12.48 35.70 -16.71
C ASP A 286 12.07 35.79 -18.19
N GLY A 287 10.80 36.21 -18.39
CA GLY A 287 10.40 37.14 -19.46
C GLY A 287 9.81 36.56 -20.75
N GLY A 288 8.48 36.59 -20.88
CA GLY A 288 7.79 36.49 -22.19
C GLY A 288 6.53 35.63 -22.16
N GLY A 289 5.36 36.25 -22.27
CA GLY A 289 4.05 35.61 -22.06
C GLY A 289 3.71 34.44 -22.99
N SER A 290 3.37 33.32 -22.36
CA SER A 290 2.40 32.33 -22.81
C SER A 290 1.59 31.86 -21.59
N ASN A 291 0.33 32.28 -21.50
CA ASN A 291 -0.62 31.85 -20.46
C ASN A 291 -1.13 30.43 -20.73
N ASP A 292 -0.23 29.45 -20.84
CA ASP A 292 -0.62 28.05 -20.77
C ASP A 292 -0.01 27.47 -19.50
N GLU A 293 -0.70 27.70 -18.39
CA GLU A 293 -0.32 27.09 -17.14
C GLU A 293 -0.66 25.61 -17.20
N GLY A 294 0.38 24.77 -17.27
CA GLY A 294 0.24 23.33 -17.15
C GLY A 294 -0.62 22.92 -15.95
N GLU A 295 -1.16 21.69 -15.99
CA GLU A 295 -2.16 21.21 -15.03
C GLU A 295 -1.79 21.45 -13.56
N ASP A 296 -0.51 21.30 -13.20
CA ASP A 296 -0.02 21.53 -11.84
C ASP A 296 -0.04 23.02 -11.43
N GLY A 297 0.19 23.95 -12.36
CA GLY A 297 0.08 25.38 -12.10
C GLY A 297 -1.37 25.79 -11.81
N LYS A 298 -2.31 25.24 -12.59
CA LYS A 298 -3.75 25.42 -12.33
C LYS A 298 -4.14 24.82 -10.98
N ALA A 299 -3.64 23.62 -10.66
CA ALA A 299 -3.92 22.95 -9.39
C ALA A 299 -3.39 23.75 -8.20
N TRP A 300 -2.17 24.30 -8.32
CA TRP A 300 -1.59 25.14 -7.27
C TRP A 300 -2.41 26.40 -7.02
N ARG A 301 -2.86 27.09 -8.08
CA ARG A 301 -3.76 28.25 -7.92
C ARG A 301 -5.04 27.89 -7.17
N ILE A 302 -5.65 26.73 -7.44
CA ILE A 302 -6.87 26.30 -6.73
C ILE A 302 -6.57 26.14 -5.24
N LEU A 303 -5.47 25.45 -4.91
CA LEU A 303 -5.07 25.19 -3.53
C LEU A 303 -4.71 26.49 -2.77
N GLU A 304 -3.95 27.39 -3.40
CA GLU A 304 -3.63 28.71 -2.84
C GLU A 304 -4.89 29.58 -2.69
N GLY A 305 -5.78 29.55 -3.68
CA GLY A 305 -7.05 30.25 -3.65
C GLY A 305 -7.92 29.80 -2.47
N LEU A 306 -8.07 28.49 -2.27
CA LEU A 306 -8.74 27.94 -1.10
C LEU A 306 -8.06 28.34 0.22
N ALA A 307 -6.73 28.25 0.29
CA ALA A 307 -5.95 28.59 1.47
C ALA A 307 -5.99 30.09 1.82
N SER A 308 -6.25 30.95 0.83
CA SER A 308 -6.37 32.41 0.98
C SER A 308 -7.71 32.88 1.54
N LEU A 309 -8.73 32.00 1.53
CA LEU A 309 -10.05 32.32 2.07
C LEU A 309 -9.95 32.63 3.57
N SER A 310 -10.78 33.57 4.03
CA SER A 310 -10.98 33.78 5.46
C SER A 310 -11.96 32.75 6.04
N GLY A 311 -11.89 32.51 7.35
CA GLY A 311 -12.79 31.59 8.05
C GLY A 311 -12.45 30.10 7.89
N GLU A 312 -13.43 29.25 8.20
CA GLU A 312 -13.23 27.79 8.34
C GLU A 312 -12.69 27.12 7.07
N ALA A 313 -13.12 27.58 5.89
CA ALA A 313 -12.70 26.99 4.61
C ALA A 313 -11.19 27.16 4.37
N GLY A 314 -10.67 28.37 4.56
CA GLY A 314 -9.24 28.64 4.40
C GLY A 314 -8.39 28.05 5.53
N GLU A 315 -8.91 27.94 6.75
CA GLU A 315 -8.26 27.18 7.83
C GLU A 315 -8.15 25.68 7.48
N ALA A 316 -9.23 25.06 7.02
CA ALA A 316 -9.23 23.66 6.63
C ALA A 316 -8.30 23.39 5.44
N ALA A 317 -8.29 24.28 4.45
CA ALA A 317 -7.38 24.18 3.30
C ALA A 317 -5.91 24.26 3.71
N ARG A 318 -5.56 25.19 4.61
CA ARG A 318 -4.20 25.29 5.16
C ARG A 318 -3.80 24.06 5.96
N ARG A 319 -4.71 23.49 6.77
CA ARG A 319 -4.47 22.23 7.49
C ARG A 319 -4.24 21.06 6.54
N LEU A 320 -5.02 20.94 5.46
CA LEU A 320 -4.82 19.91 4.43
C LEU A 320 -3.45 20.06 3.76
N LEU A 321 -3.07 21.28 3.36
CA LEU A 321 -1.78 21.53 2.72
C LEU A 321 -0.62 21.20 3.66
N GLU A 322 -0.68 21.64 4.92
CA GLU A 322 0.35 21.33 5.91
C GLU A 322 0.43 19.82 6.18
N GLY A 323 -0.71 19.15 6.30
CA GLY A 323 -0.77 17.71 6.49
C GLY A 323 -0.21 16.93 5.30
N ALA A 324 -0.52 17.34 4.07
CA ALA A 324 -0.07 16.65 2.86
C ALA A 324 1.39 16.96 2.47
N ARG A 325 1.95 18.08 2.95
CA ARG A 325 3.23 18.62 2.49
C ARG A 325 4.40 17.65 2.58
N PHE A 326 4.50 16.92 3.69
CA PHE A 326 5.64 16.02 3.97
C PHE A 326 5.24 14.57 4.14
N ARG A 327 4.07 14.18 3.63
CA ARG A 327 3.62 12.79 3.70
C ARG A 327 3.71 12.19 2.30
N SER A 328 4.46 11.10 2.20
CA SER A 328 4.71 10.37 0.96
C SER A 328 3.44 9.68 0.46
N VAL A 329 3.30 9.57 -0.86
CA VAL A 329 2.18 8.86 -1.50
C VAL A 329 2.43 7.35 -1.61
N GLY A 330 3.63 6.90 -1.25
CA GLY A 330 4.01 5.49 -1.21
C GLY A 330 5.10 5.22 -0.18
N PHE A 331 5.62 3.99 -0.19
CA PHE A 331 6.50 3.45 0.85
C PHE A 331 8.01 3.65 0.56
N ASP A 332 8.35 4.37 -0.51
CA ASP A 332 9.74 4.61 -0.91
C ASP A 332 10.03 6.12 -0.99
N VAL A 333 11.21 6.57 -0.57
CA VAL A 333 11.62 7.99 -0.62
C VAL A 333 11.72 8.55 -2.04
N CYS A 334 11.76 7.70 -3.08
CA CYS A 334 11.65 8.18 -4.46
C CYS A 334 10.23 8.62 -4.85
N GLU A 335 9.21 8.20 -4.10
CA GLU A 335 7.84 8.66 -4.30
C GLU A 335 7.70 10.11 -3.86
N ALA A 336 6.89 10.87 -4.59
CA ALA A 336 6.61 12.25 -4.23
C ALA A 336 5.71 12.32 -3.00
N THR A 337 5.73 13.45 -2.32
CA THR A 337 4.80 13.80 -1.25
C THR A 337 3.51 14.39 -1.81
N GLY A 338 2.47 14.50 -0.97
CA GLY A 338 1.26 15.23 -1.32
C GLY A 338 1.53 16.69 -1.71
N GLY A 339 2.53 17.33 -1.09
CA GLY A 339 2.96 18.70 -1.42
C GLY A 339 3.63 18.84 -2.79
N GLU A 340 4.19 17.76 -3.32
CA GLU A 340 4.82 17.71 -4.66
C GLU A 340 3.82 17.32 -5.77
N GLN A 341 2.56 17.00 -5.43
CA GLN A 341 1.54 16.51 -6.38
C GLN A 341 0.21 17.29 -6.30
N PRO A 342 0.20 18.60 -6.57
CA PRO A 342 -0.98 19.43 -6.39
C PRO A 342 -2.16 19.01 -7.28
N GLY A 343 -1.91 18.56 -8.52
CA GLY A 343 -2.94 18.05 -9.41
C GLY A 343 -3.69 16.84 -8.84
N ARG A 344 -2.97 15.93 -8.16
CA ARG A 344 -3.60 14.77 -7.52
C ARG A 344 -4.34 15.15 -6.24
N LEU A 345 -3.84 16.12 -5.46
CA LEU A 345 -4.52 16.62 -4.27
C LEU A 345 -5.86 17.27 -4.63
N VAL A 346 -5.90 18.09 -5.69
CA VAL A 346 -7.15 18.69 -6.20
C VAL A 346 -8.14 17.62 -6.67
N ARG A 347 -7.68 16.58 -7.39
CA ARG A 347 -8.54 15.47 -7.82
C ARG A 347 -9.12 14.72 -6.61
N ALA A 348 -8.33 14.49 -5.56
CA ALA A 348 -8.83 13.86 -4.34
C ALA A 348 -9.95 14.68 -3.65
N ILE A 349 -9.82 16.01 -3.61
CA ILE A 349 -10.88 16.90 -3.11
C ILE A 349 -12.13 16.80 -3.99
N GLN A 350 -11.97 16.79 -5.32
CA GLN A 350 -13.08 16.68 -6.27
C GLN A 350 -13.83 15.34 -6.15
N GLU A 351 -13.10 14.24 -6.01
CA GLU A 351 -13.65 12.89 -5.81
C GLU A 351 -14.42 12.82 -4.49
N ALA A 352 -13.85 13.34 -3.40
CA ALA A 352 -14.50 13.35 -2.08
C ALA A 352 -15.76 14.23 -2.06
N LEU A 353 -15.74 15.40 -2.69
CA LEU A 353 -16.93 16.26 -2.86
C LEU A 353 -18.01 15.55 -3.68
N SER A 354 -17.63 14.87 -4.76
CA SER A 354 -18.56 14.12 -5.60
C SER A 354 -19.23 12.97 -4.83
N ALA A 355 -18.45 12.26 -4.01
CA ALA A 355 -18.95 11.21 -3.14
C ALA A 355 -19.90 11.75 -2.06
N LEU A 356 -19.60 12.93 -1.49
CA LEU A 356 -20.47 13.57 -0.49
C LEU A 356 -21.81 14.03 -1.09
N ARG A 357 -21.79 14.56 -2.32
CA ARG A 357 -22.98 15.10 -3.01
C ARG A 357 -23.88 14.03 -3.60
N ASN A 358 -23.40 12.82 -3.82
CA ASN A 358 -24.18 11.75 -4.43
C ASN A 358 -24.59 10.68 -3.40
N PRO A 359 -25.74 10.85 -2.70
CA PRO A 359 -26.25 9.88 -1.73
C PRO A 359 -26.65 8.53 -2.38
N GLU A 360 -26.78 8.45 -3.71
CA GLU A 360 -26.99 7.17 -4.40
C GLU A 360 -25.83 6.21 -4.13
N THR A 361 -24.59 6.71 -4.00
CA THR A 361 -23.41 5.89 -3.66
C THR A 361 -23.48 5.29 -2.25
N ALA A 362 -24.12 5.99 -1.30
CA ALA A 362 -24.37 5.48 0.05
C ALA A 362 -25.53 4.46 0.06
N GLY A 363 -26.59 4.74 -0.71
CA GLY A 363 -27.71 3.83 -0.92
C GLY A 363 -27.30 2.51 -1.59
N GLU A 364 -26.46 2.57 -2.63
CA GLU A 364 -25.88 1.41 -3.32
C GLU A 364 -24.98 0.58 -2.41
N ARG A 365 -24.22 1.22 -1.52
CA ARG A 365 -23.39 0.53 -0.52
C ARG A 365 -24.26 -0.24 0.47
N LEU A 366 -25.28 0.41 1.04
CA LEU A 366 -26.24 -0.24 1.94
C LEU A 366 -27.05 -1.33 1.21
N GLY A 367 -27.32 -1.15 -0.08
CA GLY A 367 -27.93 -2.14 -0.95
C GLY A 367 -27.04 -3.38 -1.13
N ARG A 368 -25.76 -3.19 -1.45
CA ARG A 368 -24.77 -4.28 -1.54
C ARG A 368 -24.63 -5.05 -0.22
N GLU A 369 -24.53 -4.33 0.90
CA GLU A 369 -24.48 -4.93 2.23
C GLU A 369 -25.73 -5.77 2.50
N ARG A 370 -26.92 -5.22 2.25
CA ARG A 370 -28.19 -5.93 2.45
C ARG A 370 -28.29 -7.17 1.58
N ALA A 371 -27.96 -7.06 0.29
CA ALA A 371 -27.98 -8.17 -0.65
C ALA A 371 -27.01 -9.30 -0.23
N LEU A 372 -25.81 -8.94 0.22
CA LEU A 372 -24.85 -9.91 0.74
C LEU A 372 -25.38 -10.59 2.01
N ARG A 373 -25.92 -9.80 2.94
CA ARG A 373 -26.49 -10.30 4.21
C ARG A 373 -27.68 -11.23 3.99
N GLU A 374 -28.52 -10.99 2.98
CA GLU A 374 -29.67 -11.84 2.65
C GLU A 374 -29.24 -13.26 2.24
N ARG A 375 -28.08 -13.40 1.58
CA ARG A 375 -27.47 -14.69 1.21
C ARG A 375 -26.92 -15.46 2.42
N VAL A 376 -26.69 -14.81 3.56
CA VAL A 376 -26.18 -15.47 4.77
C VAL A 376 -27.28 -16.34 5.40
N PRO A 377 -27.00 -17.62 5.70
CA PRO A 377 -27.94 -18.49 6.42
C PRO A 377 -28.40 -17.85 7.73
N ALA A 378 -29.68 -18.04 8.08
CA ALA A 378 -30.32 -17.31 9.17
C ALA A 378 -29.58 -17.45 10.51
N GLU A 379 -29.03 -18.63 10.78
CA GLU A 379 -28.25 -18.96 11.97
C GLU A 379 -26.92 -18.19 12.07
N PHE A 380 -26.36 -17.72 10.95
CA PHE A 380 -25.07 -17.00 10.92
C PHE A 380 -25.20 -15.48 10.79
N ARG A 381 -26.41 -14.94 10.57
CA ARG A 381 -26.61 -13.50 10.33
C ARG A 381 -26.13 -12.62 11.48
N ALA A 382 -26.36 -13.02 12.73
CA ALA A 382 -25.87 -12.27 13.89
C ALA A 382 -24.33 -12.26 13.96
N GLN A 383 -23.69 -13.37 13.59
CA GLN A 383 -22.24 -13.46 13.53
C GLN A 383 -21.67 -12.62 12.37
N PHE A 384 -22.34 -12.62 11.21
CA PHE A 384 -22.01 -11.74 10.08
C PHE A 384 -22.03 -10.27 10.50
N ASP A 385 -23.13 -9.82 11.12
CA ASP A 385 -23.28 -8.44 11.57
C ASP A 385 -22.19 -8.05 12.59
N ALA A 386 -21.84 -8.96 13.50
CA ALA A 386 -20.76 -8.76 14.46
C ALA A 386 -19.38 -8.64 13.80
N LEU A 387 -19.05 -9.53 12.85
CA LEU A 387 -17.78 -9.52 12.12
C LEU A 387 -17.63 -8.26 11.26
N LEU A 388 -18.69 -7.87 10.56
CA LEU A 388 -18.74 -6.64 9.78
C LEU A 388 -18.52 -5.41 10.68
N GLY A 389 -19.12 -5.41 11.87
CA GLY A 389 -18.90 -4.38 12.88
C GLY A 389 -17.45 -4.30 13.38
N GLU A 390 -16.78 -5.45 13.62
CA GLU A 390 -15.36 -5.45 13.99
C GLU A 390 -14.46 -4.91 12.87
N ALA A 391 -14.69 -5.36 11.62
CA ALA A 391 -13.92 -4.92 10.46
C ALA A 391 -14.00 -3.40 10.29
N ARG A 392 -15.22 -2.85 10.31
CA ARG A 392 -15.46 -1.39 10.26
C ARG A 392 -14.82 -0.66 11.44
N GLY A 393 -14.89 -1.23 12.65
CA GLY A 393 -14.30 -0.64 13.84
C GLY A 393 -12.78 -0.49 13.78
N MET A 394 -12.10 -1.35 13.02
CA MET A 394 -10.63 -1.33 12.88
C MET A 394 -10.12 -0.60 11.63
N SER A 395 -11.01 -0.23 10.70
CA SER A 395 -10.68 0.54 9.49
C SER A 395 -9.87 1.80 9.77
N ARG A 396 -10.13 2.49 10.88
CA ARG A 396 -9.40 3.70 11.27
C ARG A 396 -7.94 3.40 11.60
N LEU A 397 -7.66 2.38 12.40
CA LEU A 397 -6.28 1.96 12.68
C LEU A 397 -5.55 1.64 11.39
N ARG A 398 -6.26 1.01 10.46
CA ARG A 398 -5.72 0.64 9.17
C ARG A 398 -5.18 1.86 8.42
N LEU A 399 -5.97 2.91 8.32
CA LEU A 399 -5.60 4.15 7.63
C LEU A 399 -4.57 4.97 8.44
N GLU A 400 -4.81 5.18 9.73
CA GLU A 400 -3.98 6.05 10.56
C GLU A 400 -2.55 5.54 10.72
N ARG A 401 -2.33 4.22 10.82
CA ARG A 401 -0.96 3.70 10.96
C ARG A 401 -0.13 3.94 9.71
N GLY A 402 -0.73 3.85 8.51
CA GLY A 402 -0.04 4.16 7.26
C GLY A 402 0.37 5.63 7.18
N VAL A 403 -0.49 6.53 7.66
CA VAL A 403 -0.20 7.98 7.70
C VAL A 403 0.91 8.29 8.70
N TYR A 404 0.70 7.96 9.97
CA TYR A 404 1.50 8.47 11.08
C TYR A 404 2.74 7.62 11.39
N ALA A 405 2.72 6.34 11.03
CA ALA A 405 3.81 5.41 11.27
C ALA A 405 4.49 4.95 9.97
N ASP A 406 4.31 5.66 8.86
CA ASP A 406 5.02 5.31 7.63
C ASP A 406 5.21 6.50 6.69
N GLN A 407 4.13 6.94 6.03
CA GLN A 407 4.16 7.95 4.96
C GLN A 407 4.81 9.27 5.40
N TRP A 408 4.55 9.73 6.63
CA TRP A 408 5.15 10.95 7.15
C TRP A 408 6.66 10.81 7.33
N ALA A 409 7.14 9.69 7.90
CA ALA A 409 8.58 9.46 8.05
C ALA A 409 9.28 9.30 6.70
N VAL A 410 8.65 8.63 5.73
CA VAL A 410 9.17 8.52 4.35
C VAL A 410 9.30 9.91 3.72
N GLY A 411 8.28 10.76 3.85
CA GLY A 411 8.34 12.12 3.29
C GLY A 411 9.34 13.04 3.99
N LEU A 412 9.54 12.90 5.30
CA LEU A 412 10.60 13.62 6.03
C LEU A 412 12.00 13.16 5.64
N ALA A 413 12.21 11.85 5.47
CA ALA A 413 13.46 11.32 4.92
C ALA A 413 13.72 11.84 3.50
N ARG A 414 12.70 11.84 2.63
CA ARG A 414 12.78 12.44 1.29
C ARG A 414 13.18 13.91 1.34
N ARG A 415 12.59 14.71 2.25
CA ARG A 415 12.94 16.13 2.41
C ARG A 415 14.44 16.31 2.71
N ALA A 416 14.98 15.55 3.65
CA ALA A 416 16.40 15.61 3.99
C ALA A 416 17.30 15.14 2.83
N LEU A 417 16.88 14.11 2.10
CA LEU A 417 17.61 13.58 0.93
C LEU A 417 17.66 14.57 -0.22
N LEU A 418 16.56 15.27 -0.52
CA LEU A 418 16.52 16.27 -1.58
C LEU A 418 17.40 17.49 -1.24
N GLU A 419 17.45 17.90 0.03
CA GLU A 419 18.38 18.95 0.48
C GLU A 419 19.84 18.50 0.28
N ALA A 420 20.19 17.30 0.74
CA ALA A 420 21.53 16.75 0.55
C ALA A 420 21.88 16.64 -0.95
N GLY A 421 20.93 16.17 -1.75
CA GLY A 421 21.06 16.10 -3.20
C GLY A 421 21.31 17.47 -3.83
N GLY A 422 20.57 18.50 -3.42
CA GLY A 422 20.77 19.87 -3.88
C GLY A 422 22.18 20.40 -3.61
N ARG A 423 22.70 20.17 -2.40
CA ARG A 423 24.09 20.55 -2.04
C ARG A 423 25.12 19.81 -2.89
N LEU A 424 24.90 18.52 -3.12
CA LEU A 424 25.81 17.69 -3.93
C LEU A 424 25.76 18.04 -5.42
N VAL A 425 24.63 18.53 -5.94
CA VAL A 425 24.55 19.09 -7.29
C VAL A 425 25.36 20.38 -7.38
N ALA A 426 25.27 21.26 -6.38
CA ALA A 426 26.02 22.51 -6.35
C ALA A 426 27.56 22.32 -6.37
N THR A 427 28.06 21.19 -5.87
CA THR A 427 29.48 20.81 -5.92
C THR A 427 29.84 19.92 -7.11
N GLY A 428 28.88 19.56 -7.96
CA GLY A 428 29.07 18.64 -9.09
C GLY A 428 29.23 17.17 -8.70
N ALA A 429 29.02 16.82 -7.42
CA ALA A 429 29.08 15.44 -6.93
C ALA A 429 27.87 14.60 -7.37
N LEU A 430 26.73 15.23 -7.67
CA LEU A 430 25.55 14.60 -8.27
C LEU A 430 25.06 15.39 -9.49
N VAL A 431 24.36 14.70 -10.40
CA VAL A 431 23.75 15.31 -11.59
C VAL A 431 22.39 15.94 -11.26
N LYS A 432 21.59 15.29 -10.40
CA LYS A 432 20.27 15.75 -9.96
C LYS A 432 20.09 15.47 -8.47
N ALA A 433 19.30 16.30 -7.79
CA ALA A 433 19.08 16.16 -6.35
C ALA A 433 18.39 14.82 -6.02
N GLU A 434 17.49 14.36 -6.88
CA GLU A 434 16.74 13.11 -6.73
C GLU A 434 17.63 11.87 -6.77
N HIS A 435 18.87 11.98 -7.26
CA HIS A 435 19.81 10.86 -7.24
C HIS A 435 20.28 10.51 -5.82
N ALA A 436 20.11 11.40 -4.84
CA ALA A 436 20.50 11.18 -3.45
C ALA A 436 19.81 9.97 -2.80
N VAL A 437 18.64 9.56 -3.30
CA VAL A 437 17.91 8.38 -2.79
C VAL A 437 18.67 7.06 -3.00
N GLU A 438 19.63 7.04 -3.94
CA GLU A 438 20.44 5.85 -4.27
C GLU A 438 21.70 5.70 -3.41
N LEU A 439 21.82 6.53 -2.38
CA LEU A 439 22.95 6.57 -1.46
C LEU A 439 22.52 6.15 -0.05
N SER A 440 23.42 5.48 0.67
CA SER A 440 23.28 5.31 2.13
C SER A 440 23.60 6.62 2.87
N VAL A 441 23.26 6.70 4.16
CA VAL A 441 23.60 7.87 5.00
C VAL A 441 25.11 8.08 5.07
N GLU A 442 25.87 6.98 5.10
CA GLU A 442 27.33 6.98 5.13
C GLU A 442 27.92 7.47 3.80
N GLU A 443 27.38 7.00 2.66
CA GLU A 443 27.77 7.49 1.33
C GLU A 443 27.44 8.98 1.17
N LEU A 444 26.26 9.43 1.62
CA LEU A 444 25.87 10.85 1.63
C LEU A 444 26.83 11.69 2.47
N GLY A 445 27.14 11.25 3.69
CA GLY A 445 28.06 11.97 4.58
C GLY A 445 29.47 12.08 4.03
N ALA A 446 29.98 11.04 3.38
CA ALA A 446 31.29 11.08 2.73
C ALA A 446 31.33 12.10 1.57
N LEU A 447 30.30 12.11 0.73
CA LEU A 447 30.19 13.06 -0.39
C LEU A 447 30.01 14.51 0.09
N LEU A 448 29.14 14.74 1.08
CA LEU A 448 28.88 16.07 1.63
C LEU A 448 30.12 16.70 2.29
N GLN A 449 30.99 15.87 2.88
CA GLN A 449 32.25 16.32 3.48
C GLN A 449 33.42 16.34 2.49
N GLY A 450 33.20 16.04 1.20
CA GLY A 450 34.26 16.03 0.19
C GLY A 450 35.30 14.92 0.37
N ARG A 451 34.99 13.87 1.15
CA ARG A 451 35.90 12.73 1.41
C ARG A 451 36.01 11.75 0.24
N GLY A 452 35.29 12.01 -0.86
CA GLY A 452 35.19 11.13 -2.02
C GLY A 452 34.18 10.00 -1.82
N GLY A 453 34.00 9.17 -2.84
CA GLY A 453 33.00 8.11 -2.86
C GLY A 453 32.60 7.76 -4.29
N LEU A 454 31.33 7.41 -4.47
CA LEU A 454 30.76 7.16 -5.79
C LEU A 454 30.78 8.44 -6.64
N SER A 455 31.15 8.28 -7.90
CA SER A 455 31.07 9.36 -8.89
C SER A 455 29.62 9.66 -9.27
N ALA A 456 29.36 10.87 -9.74
CA ALA A 456 28.02 11.29 -10.18
C ALA A 456 27.42 10.35 -11.24
N SER A 457 28.25 9.78 -12.12
CA SER A 457 27.84 8.84 -13.17
C SER A 457 27.48 7.46 -12.61
N GLU A 458 28.15 6.99 -11.56
CA GLU A 458 27.80 5.74 -10.87
C GLU A 458 26.46 5.88 -10.14
N VAL A 459 26.22 7.00 -9.47
CA VAL A 459 24.93 7.25 -8.79
C VAL A 459 23.80 7.41 -9.82
N GLU A 460 24.04 8.12 -10.91
CA GLU A 460 23.07 8.19 -12.02
C GLU A 460 22.77 6.81 -12.61
N ALA A 461 23.79 5.95 -12.77
CA ALA A 461 23.59 4.59 -13.25
C ALA A 461 22.71 3.76 -12.29
N ARG A 462 22.90 3.89 -10.97
CA ARG A 462 22.01 3.26 -9.96
C ARG A 462 20.58 3.77 -10.09
N PHE A 463 20.40 5.09 -10.20
CA PHE A 463 19.08 5.71 -10.34
C PHE A 463 18.36 5.21 -11.59
N ARG A 464 19.08 5.16 -12.72
CA ARG A 464 18.57 4.66 -14.00
C ARG A 464 18.20 3.18 -13.93
N TRP A 465 19.06 2.35 -13.32
CA TRP A 465 18.76 0.95 -13.08
C TRP A 465 17.44 0.78 -12.31
N ARG A 466 17.29 1.46 -11.17
CA ARG A 466 16.07 1.38 -10.35
C ARG A 466 14.82 1.85 -11.12
N ALA A 467 14.96 2.90 -11.93
CA ALA A 467 13.85 3.48 -12.70
C ALA A 467 13.42 2.61 -13.89
N GLU A 468 14.35 1.90 -14.53
CA GLU A 468 14.10 1.16 -15.78
C GLU A 468 13.95 -0.35 -15.58
N ALA A 469 14.55 -0.92 -14.53
CA ALA A 469 14.51 -2.36 -14.31
C ALA A 469 13.10 -2.84 -13.95
N SER A 470 12.65 -3.86 -14.67
CA SER A 470 11.37 -4.52 -14.44
C SER A 470 11.59 -5.90 -13.81
N PHE A 471 10.52 -6.49 -13.27
CA PHE A 471 10.60 -7.85 -12.73
C PHE A 471 10.94 -8.95 -13.75
N GLU A 472 11.05 -8.64 -15.04
CA GLU A 472 11.48 -9.61 -16.05
C GLU A 472 12.96 -9.98 -15.90
N VAL A 473 13.77 -9.10 -15.31
CA VAL A 473 15.21 -9.32 -15.12
C VAL A 473 15.52 -10.05 -13.81
N ALA A 474 14.59 -10.06 -12.86
CA ALA A 474 14.75 -10.66 -11.54
C ALA A 474 14.18 -12.09 -11.51
N PRO A 475 14.97 -13.11 -11.13
CA PRO A 475 14.46 -14.46 -10.95
C PRO A 475 13.28 -14.50 -9.97
N ALA A 476 12.26 -15.31 -10.27
CA ALA A 476 11.09 -15.46 -9.39
C ALA A 476 11.45 -16.01 -8.01
N TRP A 477 12.54 -16.77 -7.92
CA TRP A 477 13.11 -17.30 -6.69
C TRP A 477 14.63 -17.39 -6.77
N LEU A 478 15.30 -17.39 -5.63
CA LEU A 478 16.74 -17.64 -5.49
C LEU A 478 16.96 -18.92 -4.65
N ASN A 479 18.02 -19.66 -4.96
CA ASN A 479 18.33 -21.02 -4.48
C ASN A 479 17.29 -22.09 -4.85
N MET A 480 16.06 -21.96 -4.36
CA MET A 480 14.95 -22.88 -4.61
C MET A 480 13.60 -22.17 -4.37
N PRO A 481 12.51 -22.62 -5.01
CA PRO A 481 11.19 -22.06 -4.76
C PRO A 481 10.70 -22.40 -3.35
N LEU A 482 9.86 -21.52 -2.78
CA LEU A 482 9.14 -21.85 -1.55
C LEU A 482 8.16 -23.02 -1.82
N LEU A 483 8.02 -23.93 -0.86
CA LEU A 483 7.04 -25.02 -0.95
C LEU A 483 5.60 -24.47 -0.83
N PRO A 484 4.56 -25.14 -1.34
CA PRO A 484 3.17 -24.71 -1.15
C PRO A 484 2.81 -24.68 0.34
N MET A 485 1.82 -23.84 0.68
CA MET A 485 1.30 -23.77 2.04
C MET A 485 0.69 -25.12 2.43
N PRO A 486 0.90 -25.58 3.67
CA PRO A 486 0.20 -26.76 4.13
C PRO A 486 -1.30 -26.47 4.32
N SER A 487 -2.15 -27.47 4.07
CA SER A 487 -3.59 -27.33 4.31
C SER A 487 -3.88 -26.91 5.75
N ASP A 488 -4.73 -25.90 5.88
CA ASP A 488 -5.21 -25.38 7.15
C ASP A 488 -5.91 -26.45 7.98
N THR A 489 -6.52 -27.47 7.37
CA THR A 489 -7.21 -28.58 8.06
C THR A 489 -6.33 -29.31 9.08
N SER A 490 -5.01 -29.27 8.91
CA SER A 490 -4.04 -29.84 9.85
C SER A 490 -3.74 -28.96 11.07
N LEU A 491 -4.17 -27.70 11.05
CA LEU A 491 -4.01 -26.72 12.13
C LEU A 491 -5.10 -26.86 13.19
N PRO A 492 -4.86 -26.44 14.45
CA PRO A 492 -5.91 -26.30 15.44
C PRO A 492 -6.95 -25.22 15.03
N PRO A 493 -8.20 -25.28 15.55
CA PRO A 493 -9.29 -24.41 15.09
C PRO A 493 -8.99 -22.89 15.09
N CYS A 494 -8.28 -22.38 16.10
CA CYS A 494 -7.92 -20.96 16.14
C CYS A 494 -6.89 -20.57 15.07
N ALA A 495 -5.91 -21.44 14.81
CA ALA A 495 -4.92 -21.26 13.76
C ALA A 495 -5.53 -21.43 12.36
N GLN A 496 -6.54 -22.30 12.20
CA GLN A 496 -7.34 -22.39 10.98
C GLN A 496 -8.05 -21.07 10.68
N ARG A 497 -8.78 -20.53 11.67
CA ARG A 497 -9.48 -19.25 11.51
C ARG A 497 -8.53 -18.12 11.15
N LEU A 498 -7.39 -18.04 11.84
CA LEU A 498 -6.34 -17.07 11.55
C LEU A 498 -5.80 -17.23 10.11
N ALA A 499 -5.45 -18.46 9.70
CA ALA A 499 -4.93 -18.73 8.36
C ALA A 499 -5.94 -18.34 7.27
N ARG A 500 -7.21 -18.70 7.43
CA ARG A 500 -8.29 -18.33 6.51
C ARG A 500 -8.50 -16.82 6.43
N ALA A 501 -8.44 -16.13 7.57
CA ALA A 501 -8.55 -14.68 7.62
C ALA A 501 -7.38 -14.00 6.87
N THR A 502 -6.14 -14.45 7.08
CA THR A 502 -4.97 -13.90 6.36
C THR A 502 -5.02 -14.22 4.86
N GLN A 503 -5.45 -15.42 4.48
CA GLN A 503 -5.65 -15.82 3.08
C GLN A 503 -6.70 -14.95 2.39
N ALA A 504 -7.86 -14.73 3.02
CA ALA A 504 -8.93 -13.92 2.45
C ALA A 504 -8.49 -12.48 2.15
N LEU A 505 -7.61 -11.91 2.97
CA LEU A 505 -6.99 -10.61 2.71
C LEU A 505 -6.00 -10.64 1.53
N GLY A 506 -5.21 -11.72 1.43
CA GLY A 506 -4.24 -11.92 0.36
C GLY A 506 -4.88 -12.03 -1.03
N CYS A 507 -6.13 -12.50 -1.12
CA CYS A 507 -6.88 -12.59 -2.38
C CYS A 507 -7.27 -11.22 -2.96
N THR A 508 -7.36 -10.17 -2.13
CA THR A 508 -7.74 -8.83 -2.57
C THR A 508 -6.49 -7.99 -2.86
N ALA A 509 -6.19 -7.76 -4.15
CA ALA A 509 -4.92 -7.13 -4.57
C ALA A 509 -4.75 -5.68 -4.10
N SER A 510 -5.83 -4.89 -4.00
CA SER A 510 -5.80 -3.51 -3.46
C SER A 510 -5.45 -3.50 -1.98
N VAL A 511 -6.09 -4.39 -1.23
CA VAL A 511 -5.82 -4.69 0.18
C VAL A 511 -4.36 -5.10 0.30
N ALA A 512 -3.94 -6.22 -0.29
CA ALA A 512 -2.57 -6.75 -0.13
C ALA A 512 -1.45 -5.73 -0.44
N ARG A 513 -1.64 -4.84 -1.42
CA ARG A 513 -0.70 -3.76 -1.73
C ARG A 513 -0.67 -2.66 -0.66
N GLU A 514 -1.83 -2.26 -0.16
CA GLU A 514 -1.95 -1.23 0.88
C GLU A 514 -1.38 -1.67 2.23
N TYR A 515 -1.41 -2.97 2.55
CA TYR A 515 -0.90 -3.47 3.84
C TYR A 515 0.61 -3.56 3.92
N GLY A 516 1.32 -3.50 2.79
CA GLY A 516 2.78 -3.52 2.83
C GLY A 516 3.39 -4.80 3.39
N ILE A 517 2.66 -5.92 3.49
CA ILE A 517 3.16 -7.19 4.04
C ILE A 517 3.63 -8.10 2.90
N PRO A 518 4.95 -8.33 2.75
CA PRO A 518 5.48 -9.21 1.72
C PRO A 518 4.97 -10.65 1.87
N GLY A 519 4.71 -11.31 0.74
CA GLY A 519 4.25 -12.69 0.68
C GLY A 519 2.75 -12.92 0.90
N MET A 520 1.94 -11.90 1.18
CA MET A 520 0.48 -12.06 1.34
C MET A 520 -0.21 -12.58 0.07
N GLY A 521 0.27 -12.20 -1.13
CA GLY A 521 -0.29 -12.70 -2.38
C GLY A 521 -0.20 -14.23 -2.53
N ARG A 522 0.78 -14.86 -1.88
CA ARG A 522 0.94 -16.32 -1.86
C ARG A 522 -0.03 -17.01 -0.90
N LEU A 523 -0.53 -16.29 0.10
CA LEU A 523 -1.61 -16.78 0.98
C LEU A 523 -2.96 -16.78 0.26
N GLY A 524 -3.14 -15.92 -0.74
CA GLY A 524 -4.39 -15.78 -1.50
C GLY A 524 -4.46 -16.54 -2.83
N ILE A 525 -3.37 -17.18 -3.28
CA ILE A 525 -3.28 -17.86 -4.58
C ILE A 525 -2.88 -19.33 -4.35
N GLU A 526 -3.80 -20.13 -3.84
CA GLU A 526 -4.02 -21.46 -4.40
C GLU A 526 -5.25 -21.34 -5.31
N GLU A 527 -5.27 -22.06 -6.42
CA GLU A 527 -6.44 -22.16 -7.30
C GLU A 527 -7.72 -22.37 -6.48
N ALA A 528 -8.47 -21.30 -6.24
CA ALA A 528 -9.86 -21.37 -5.85
C ALA A 528 -10.68 -21.79 -7.08
N ALA A 529 -10.42 -22.99 -7.58
CA ALA A 529 -11.32 -23.76 -8.42
C ALA A 529 -12.02 -24.81 -7.53
N PRO A 530 -13.26 -25.19 -7.83
CA PRO A 530 -14.41 -24.90 -7.00
C PRO A 530 -14.61 -25.93 -5.87
N ALA A 531 -14.03 -25.67 -4.69
CA ALA A 531 -14.43 -26.39 -3.47
C ALA A 531 -15.78 -25.88 -2.90
N CYS A 532 -16.18 -24.65 -3.26
CA CYS A 532 -17.42 -24.02 -2.78
C CYS A 532 -18.72 -24.67 -3.32
N SER A 533 -18.63 -25.64 -4.25
CA SER A 533 -19.83 -26.26 -4.86
C SER A 533 -20.06 -27.74 -4.52
N ARG A 534 -19.21 -28.41 -3.72
CA ARG A 534 -19.34 -29.87 -3.50
C ARG A 534 -19.73 -30.37 -2.10
N GLU A 535 -19.57 -29.59 -1.03
CA GLU A 535 -19.83 -30.13 0.32
C GLU A 535 -21.27 -29.95 0.84
N VAL A 536 -22.11 -29.13 0.19
CA VAL A 536 -23.52 -28.94 0.63
C VAL A 536 -24.46 -30.08 0.15
N ARG A 537 -24.01 -31.05 -0.66
CA ARG A 537 -24.86 -32.16 -1.17
C ARG A 537 -24.69 -33.51 -0.48
N ARG A 538 -23.93 -33.62 0.61
CA ARG A 538 -23.78 -34.90 1.34
C ARG A 538 -24.11 -34.81 2.82
N SER A 539 -25.28 -34.27 3.16
CA SER A 539 -26.00 -34.66 4.37
C SER A 539 -27.17 -35.56 3.97
N LYS A 540 -26.94 -36.88 3.91
CA LYS A 540 -28.05 -37.84 3.91
C LYS A 540 -28.68 -37.85 5.31
N PRO A 541 -30.01 -37.79 5.46
CA PRO A 541 -30.63 -37.94 6.76
C PRO A 541 -30.51 -39.40 7.21
N LEU A 542 -29.89 -39.60 8.37
CA LEU A 542 -30.07 -40.78 9.20
C LEU A 542 -31.47 -40.70 9.83
N GLY A 543 -32.35 -41.64 9.49
CA GLY A 543 -33.55 -41.90 10.29
C GLY A 543 -34.80 -42.32 9.51
N ALA A 544 -34.97 -43.62 9.30
CA ALA A 544 -36.27 -44.31 9.36
C ALA A 544 -36.05 -45.83 9.37
N MET A 545 -35.85 -46.41 10.56
CA MET A 545 -36.08 -47.83 10.83
C MET A 545 -37.49 -47.99 11.39
N SER A 546 -38.38 -48.62 10.63
CA SER A 546 -39.59 -49.38 11.03
C SER A 546 -40.43 -49.60 9.78
N ALA A 547 -41.11 -50.70 9.51
CA ALA A 547 -41.14 -52.08 10.01
C ALA A 547 -42.06 -52.85 9.03
N MET A 548 -41.90 -54.17 8.96
CA MET A 548 -42.91 -55.17 8.57
C MET A 548 -43.29 -55.41 7.09
N VAL A 549 -43.32 -56.73 6.83
CA VAL A 549 -43.80 -57.56 5.71
C VAL A 549 -42.87 -57.73 4.52
#